data_AF-A0A9W8GN58-F1
#
_entry.id   AF-A0A9W8GN58-F1
#
_cell.length_a   1.000
_cell.length_b   1.000
_cell.length_c   1.000
_cell.angle_alpha   90.00
_cell.angle_beta   90.00
_cell.angle_gamma   90.00
#
_symmetry.space_group_name_H-M   'P 1'
#
loop_
_entity.id
_entity.type
_entity.pdbx_description
1 polymer ?
#
loop_
_entity_poly.entity_id
_entity_poly.type
_entity_poly.pdbx_seq_one_letter_code
_entity_poly.pdbx_strand_id
1 'polypeptide(L)'
;MLCMLFVYRQGQSLPSEINRIAIEPRSLAIIMPTNKNTDIEFYKNMWVADYLYTVCDYPGPDCSMSCNQPSTWATLYKKTRCFTREIKKRFMSTEFFIKMDDDTFVDREYIEKLVDQYTGSKEPVYISDFILNLDYRNRALNGSYYGNGKFYMFNRPLLDCIDPNIWFWGDRNEDAVFGAMVHNGCGPDVKKVKEDDSKIWHKRYTSKNKYINLSAVSNH
;
A
#
# COMPACT_ATOMS: atom_id res chain seq x y z
N MET A 1 -10.65 -13.48 41.04
CA MET A 1 -11.02 -12.06 40.83
C MET A 1 -10.04 -11.22 41.64
N LEU A 2 -8.97 -10.75 41.00
CA LEU A 2 -7.94 -9.90 41.62
C LEU A 2 -7.92 -8.57 40.88
N CYS A 3 -8.30 -7.50 41.58
CA CYS A 3 -8.04 -6.12 41.16
C CYS A 3 -6.57 -5.80 41.49
N MET A 4 -5.76 -5.48 40.48
CA MET A 4 -4.47 -4.83 40.69
C MET A 4 -4.67 -3.31 40.67
N LEU A 5 -4.60 -2.71 41.86
CA LEU A 5 -4.38 -1.28 42.07
C LEU A 5 -2.99 -0.91 41.53
N PHE A 6 -2.90 0.00 40.56
CA PHE A 6 -1.65 0.67 40.25
C PHE A 6 -1.46 1.85 41.20
N VAL A 7 -0.48 1.71 42.10
CA VAL A 7 0.04 2.80 42.93
C VAL A 7 1.02 3.61 42.07
N TYR A 8 0.66 4.86 41.77
CA TYR A 8 1.56 5.82 41.13
C TYR A 8 2.68 6.20 42.10
N ARG A 9 3.90 5.74 41.85
CA ARG A 9 5.11 6.24 42.52
C ARG A 9 5.51 7.55 41.83
N GLN A 10 5.29 8.68 42.51
CA GLN A 10 5.93 9.95 42.16
C GLN A 10 7.45 9.81 42.35
N GLY A 11 8.23 10.13 41.31
CA GLY A 11 9.69 10.27 41.45
C GLY A 11 10.56 9.50 40.46
N GLN A 12 10.11 9.23 39.24
CA GLN A 12 11.03 8.91 38.14
C GLN A 12 10.88 9.95 37.05
N SER A 13 11.99 10.65 36.75
CA SER A 13 12.13 11.46 35.57
C SER A 13 11.86 10.58 34.35
N LEU A 14 10.80 10.91 33.61
CA LEU A 14 10.51 10.31 32.32
C LEU A 14 11.77 10.42 31.43
N PRO A 15 12.23 9.33 30.80
CA PRO A 15 13.27 9.43 29.80
C PRO A 15 12.80 10.42 28.72
N SER A 16 13.68 11.37 28.42
CA SER A 16 13.53 12.43 27.43
C SER A 16 12.61 12.01 26.28
N GLU A 17 11.54 12.79 26.08
CA GLU A 17 10.67 12.70 24.91
C GLU A 17 11.54 12.54 23.66
N ILE A 18 11.51 11.34 23.09
CA ILE A 18 11.89 11.15 21.70
C ILE A 18 10.93 12.04 20.94
N ASN A 19 11.45 13.11 20.33
CA ASN A 19 10.77 13.90 19.32
C ASN A 19 10.34 12.93 18.21
N ARG A 20 9.16 12.31 18.37
CA ARG A 20 8.52 11.51 17.32
C ARG A 20 8.11 12.53 16.28
N ILE A 21 8.92 12.66 15.24
CA ILE A 21 8.56 13.41 14.04
C ILE A 21 7.33 12.69 13.50
N ALA A 22 6.15 13.27 13.70
CA ALA A 22 4.96 12.79 13.04
C ALA A 22 5.23 12.88 11.53
N ILE A 23 4.93 11.80 10.79
CA ILE A 23 4.92 11.87 9.32
C ILE A 23 4.04 13.07 8.97
N GLU A 24 4.60 14.07 8.29
CA GLU A 24 3.77 15.18 7.84
C GLU A 24 2.64 14.60 6.98
N PRO A 25 1.36 14.93 7.25
CA PRO A 25 0.21 14.32 6.56
C PRO A 25 0.26 14.39 5.02
N ARG A 26 1.17 15.20 4.46
CA ARG A 26 1.34 15.40 3.02
C ARG A 26 2.43 14.54 2.39
N SER A 27 3.31 13.89 3.17
CA SER A 27 4.41 13.11 2.61
C SER A 27 4.02 11.67 2.26
N LEU A 28 2.92 11.13 2.80
CA LEU A 28 2.46 9.76 2.57
C LEU A 28 1.04 9.69 2.00
N ALA A 29 0.81 8.78 1.05
CA ALA A 29 -0.53 8.40 0.59
C ALA A 29 -0.68 6.87 0.54
N ILE A 30 -1.73 6.36 1.18
CA ILE A 30 -2.10 4.94 1.18
C ILE A 30 -3.24 4.74 0.19
N ILE A 31 -2.93 4.09 -0.92
CA ILE A 31 -3.85 3.78 -2.01
C ILE A 31 -4.45 2.40 -1.75
N MET A 32 -5.75 2.37 -1.51
CA MET A 32 -6.47 1.12 -1.20
C MET A 32 -7.53 0.84 -2.26
N PRO A 33 -7.37 -0.19 -3.11
CA PRO A 33 -8.44 -0.65 -3.99
C PRO A 33 -9.58 -1.29 -3.18
N THR A 34 -10.81 -0.80 -3.37
CA THR A 34 -11.98 -1.22 -2.59
C THR A 34 -13.12 -1.69 -3.49
N ASN A 35 -13.96 -2.57 -2.95
CA ASN A 35 -15.23 -2.97 -3.56
C ASN A 35 -16.37 -2.74 -2.55
N LYS A 36 -17.62 -3.02 -2.93
CA LYS A 36 -18.80 -2.74 -2.09
C LYS A 36 -18.82 -3.51 -0.75
N ASN A 37 -18.00 -4.55 -0.61
CA ASN A 37 -17.90 -5.38 0.60
C ASN A 37 -16.69 -5.01 1.45
N THR A 38 -15.89 -4.02 1.06
CA THR A 38 -14.76 -3.56 1.86
C THR A 38 -15.26 -2.82 3.10
N ASP A 39 -14.79 -3.22 4.29
CA ASP A 39 -15.05 -2.51 5.55
C ASP A 39 -14.14 -1.29 5.68
N ILE A 40 -14.55 -0.17 5.07
CA ILE A 40 -13.78 1.09 5.12
C ILE A 40 -13.74 1.68 6.53
N GLU A 41 -14.81 1.48 7.31
CA GLU A 41 -14.89 2.00 8.68
C GLU A 41 -13.80 1.39 9.57
N PHE A 42 -13.47 0.11 9.38
CA PHE A 42 -12.31 -0.48 10.04
C PHE A 42 -11.03 0.35 9.83
N TYR A 43 -10.69 0.66 8.58
CA TYR A 43 -9.47 1.41 8.25
C TYR A 43 -9.51 2.88 8.68
N LYS A 44 -10.69 3.51 8.69
CA LYS A 44 -10.88 4.88 9.21
C LYS A 44 -10.66 4.99 10.72
N ASN A 45 -10.77 3.89 11.46
CA ASN A 45 -10.48 3.84 12.89
C ASN A 45 -9.02 3.41 13.20
N MET A 46 -8.18 3.27 12.17
CA MET A 46 -6.77 2.93 12.32
C MET A 46 -5.87 4.13 12.00
N TRP A 47 -4.57 3.98 12.29
CA TRP A 47 -3.58 5.04 12.03
C TRP A 47 -3.48 5.43 10.54
N VAL A 48 -3.91 4.54 9.63
CA VAL A 48 -3.88 4.79 8.18
C VAL A 48 -4.93 5.80 7.72
N ALA A 49 -5.92 6.13 8.57
CA ALA A 49 -7.08 6.94 8.21
C ALA A 49 -6.70 8.30 7.57
N ASP A 50 -5.72 8.99 8.15
CA ASP A 50 -5.28 10.32 7.68
C ASP A 50 -4.55 10.28 6.33
N TYR A 51 -4.11 9.10 5.91
CA TYR A 51 -3.36 8.87 4.68
C TYR A 51 -4.16 8.10 3.64
N LEU A 52 -5.40 7.71 3.94
CA LEU A 52 -6.15 6.74 3.15
C LEU A 52 -6.84 7.38 1.95
N TYR A 53 -6.53 6.86 0.76
CA TYR A 53 -7.17 7.22 -0.50
C TYR A 53 -7.71 5.96 -1.19
N THR A 54 -9.03 5.84 -1.24
CA THR A 54 -9.70 4.67 -1.78
C THR A 54 -9.82 4.74 -3.30
N VAL A 55 -9.65 3.60 -3.97
CA VAL A 55 -9.91 3.41 -5.40
C VAL A 55 -11.10 2.48 -5.54
N CYS A 56 -12.25 2.99 -5.95
CA CYS A 56 -13.52 2.26 -5.78
C CYS A 56 -14.18 1.88 -7.09
N ASP A 57 -14.85 0.73 -7.05
CA ASP A 57 -15.70 0.22 -8.15
C ASP A 57 -17.10 0.85 -8.15
N TYR A 58 -17.37 1.78 -7.23
CA TYR A 58 -18.65 2.44 -7.04
C TYR A 58 -18.45 3.92 -6.65
N PRO A 59 -19.37 4.83 -7.00
CA PRO A 59 -19.38 6.17 -6.46
C PRO A 59 -19.86 6.15 -5.00
N GLY A 60 -19.31 7.02 -4.16
CA GLY A 60 -19.70 7.14 -2.76
C GLY A 60 -18.89 8.20 -2.00
N PRO A 61 -19.35 8.61 -0.80
CA PRO A 61 -18.66 9.62 0.01
C PRO A 61 -17.24 9.19 0.39
N ASP A 62 -17.04 7.89 0.56
CA ASP A 62 -15.76 7.30 0.92
C ASP A 62 -14.90 6.95 -0.28
N CYS A 63 -15.21 7.50 -1.46
CA CYS A 63 -14.47 7.23 -2.68
C CYS A 63 -13.56 8.38 -3.10
N SER A 64 -12.25 8.18 -2.97
CA SER A 64 -11.27 9.19 -3.39
C SER A 64 -11.04 9.19 -4.90
N MET A 65 -11.03 8.00 -5.51
CA MET A 65 -10.78 7.78 -6.95
C MET A 65 -11.76 6.75 -7.52
N SER A 66 -12.54 7.15 -8.51
CA SER A 66 -13.46 6.27 -9.23
C SER A 66 -12.77 5.72 -10.48
N CYS A 67 -12.48 4.42 -10.49
CA CYS A 67 -11.73 3.77 -11.56
C CYS A 67 -12.39 2.45 -11.99
N ASN A 68 -12.51 2.22 -13.30
CA ASN A 68 -12.89 0.94 -13.91
C ASN A 68 -14.11 0.26 -13.25
N GLN A 69 -15.26 0.94 -13.25
CA GLN A 69 -16.46 0.47 -12.56
C GLN A 69 -17.33 -0.39 -13.48
N PRO A 70 -17.73 -1.63 -13.09
CA PRO A 70 -17.24 -2.45 -11.97
C PRO A 70 -15.99 -3.27 -12.32
N SER A 71 -15.04 -3.41 -11.38
CA SER A 71 -13.88 -4.29 -11.56
C SER A 71 -14.20 -5.73 -11.16
N THR A 72 -13.78 -6.68 -11.99
CA THR A 72 -13.61 -8.10 -11.63
C THR A 72 -12.13 -8.43 -11.45
N TRP A 73 -11.82 -9.61 -10.90
CA TRP A 73 -10.45 -10.12 -10.80
C TRP A 73 -9.69 -10.05 -12.14
N ALA A 74 -10.37 -10.39 -13.26
CA ALA A 74 -9.79 -10.34 -14.59
C ALA A 74 -9.46 -8.91 -15.06
N THR A 75 -10.05 -7.88 -14.45
CA THR A 75 -9.89 -6.48 -14.86
C THR A 75 -9.15 -5.60 -13.85
N LEU A 76 -8.63 -6.17 -12.75
CA LEU A 76 -7.92 -5.41 -11.71
C LEU A 76 -6.74 -4.62 -12.27
N TYR A 77 -6.04 -5.13 -13.28
CA TYR A 77 -4.97 -4.39 -13.96
C TYR A 77 -5.43 -3.04 -14.53
N LYS A 78 -6.69 -2.91 -14.96
CA LYS A 78 -7.25 -1.65 -15.47
C LYS A 78 -7.41 -0.65 -14.34
N LYS A 79 -7.82 -1.12 -13.16
CA LYS A 79 -7.91 -0.32 -11.93
C LYS A 79 -6.52 0.14 -11.50
N THR A 80 -5.51 -0.73 -11.58
CA THR A 80 -4.10 -0.38 -11.34
C THR A 80 -3.60 0.71 -12.26
N ARG A 81 -3.78 0.55 -13.57
CA ARG A 81 -3.45 1.61 -14.55
C ARG A 81 -4.14 2.93 -14.23
N CYS A 82 -5.41 2.87 -13.85
CA CYS A 82 -6.20 4.06 -13.55
C CYS A 82 -5.66 4.78 -12.31
N PHE A 83 -5.53 4.10 -11.16
CA PHE A 83 -5.05 4.77 -9.95
C PHE A 83 -3.62 5.28 -10.14
N THR A 84 -2.75 4.56 -10.84
CA THR A 84 -1.38 5.02 -11.10
C THR A 84 -1.38 6.35 -11.86
N ARG A 85 -2.25 6.52 -12.87
CA ARG A 85 -2.41 7.80 -13.58
C ARG A 85 -2.97 8.90 -12.68
N GLU A 86 -3.94 8.57 -11.84
CA GLU A 86 -4.56 9.54 -10.94
C GLU A 86 -3.59 10.02 -9.87
N ILE A 87 -2.80 9.12 -9.28
CA ILE A 87 -1.84 9.51 -8.25
C ILE A 87 -0.70 10.38 -8.81
N LYS A 88 -0.26 10.10 -10.05
CA LYS A 88 0.72 10.96 -10.76
C LYS A 88 0.21 12.40 -10.93
N LYS A 89 -1.09 12.59 -11.14
CA LYS A 89 -1.69 13.92 -11.41
C LYS A 89 -2.06 14.69 -10.14
N ARG A 90 -2.68 14.00 -9.19
CA ARG A 90 -3.37 14.65 -8.05
C ARG A 90 -2.46 14.86 -6.86
N PHE A 91 -1.49 13.98 -6.68
CA PHE A 91 -0.56 14.02 -5.59
C PHE A 91 0.74 14.48 -6.22
N MET A 92 1.03 15.77 -6.27
CA MET A 92 2.31 16.27 -6.81
C MET A 92 3.34 16.49 -5.70
N SER A 93 2.87 16.76 -4.48
CA SER A 93 3.71 17.05 -3.30
C SER A 93 3.97 15.84 -2.40
N THR A 94 3.32 14.70 -2.66
CA THR A 94 3.48 13.49 -1.84
C THR A 94 4.79 12.79 -2.16
N GLU A 95 5.51 12.32 -1.16
CA GLU A 95 6.81 11.67 -1.39
C GLU A 95 6.70 10.16 -1.43
N PHE A 96 5.82 9.58 -0.62
CA PHE A 96 5.66 8.15 -0.44
C PHE A 96 4.25 7.69 -0.74
N PHE A 97 4.18 6.51 -1.34
CA PHE A 97 2.95 5.86 -1.69
C PHE A 97 2.99 4.42 -1.20
N ILE A 98 1.86 3.96 -0.68
CA ILE A 98 1.65 2.56 -0.33
C ILE A 98 0.45 2.08 -1.13
N LYS A 99 0.56 0.95 -1.83
CA LYS A 99 -0.63 0.18 -2.19
C LYS A 99 -0.87 -0.86 -1.10
N MET A 100 -2.09 -0.89 -0.60
CA MET A 100 -2.52 -1.84 0.43
C MET A 100 -3.83 -2.48 -0.02
N ASP A 101 -3.93 -3.81 0.08
CA ASP A 101 -5.21 -4.49 -0.13
C ASP A 101 -6.15 -4.28 1.06
N ASP A 102 -7.46 -4.44 0.82
CA ASP A 102 -8.52 -4.24 1.81
C ASP A 102 -8.59 -5.31 2.91
N ASP A 103 -7.62 -6.21 2.94
CA ASP A 103 -7.44 -7.31 3.88
C ASP A 103 -6.01 -7.32 4.49
N THR A 104 -5.29 -6.22 4.32
CA THR A 104 -3.91 -6.03 4.76
C THR A 104 -3.83 -4.95 5.83
N PHE A 105 -3.05 -5.22 6.87
CA PHE A 105 -2.67 -4.25 7.89
C PHE A 105 -1.14 -4.18 7.99
N VAL A 106 -0.61 -2.98 8.22
CA VAL A 106 0.83 -2.74 8.32
C VAL A 106 1.15 -1.93 9.57
N ASP A 107 2.27 -2.30 10.21
CA ASP A 107 2.77 -1.67 11.42
C ASP A 107 3.17 -0.21 11.17
N ARG A 108 2.73 0.69 12.05
CA ARG A 108 2.98 2.13 11.91
C ARG A 108 4.47 2.46 12.05
N GLU A 109 5.14 1.91 13.06
CA GLU A 109 6.55 2.21 13.31
C GLU A 109 7.44 1.69 12.17
N TYR A 110 7.04 0.59 11.53
CA TYR A 110 7.69 0.10 10.32
C TYR A 110 7.60 1.10 9.17
N ILE A 111 6.41 1.65 8.90
CA ILE A 111 6.24 2.67 7.85
C ILE A 111 7.02 3.96 8.17
N GLU A 112 6.96 4.43 9.43
CA GLU A 112 7.74 5.60 9.88
C GLU A 112 9.24 5.40 9.62
N LYS A 113 9.79 4.23 9.97
CA LYS A 113 11.20 3.90 9.69
C LYS A 113 11.53 3.90 8.20
N LEU A 114 10.66 3.35 7.35
CA LEU A 114 10.89 3.35 5.90
C LEU A 114 10.83 4.77 5.32
N VAL A 115 9.87 5.59 5.77
CA VAL A 115 9.77 7.00 5.37
C VAL A 115 11.05 7.74 5.78
N ASP A 116 11.46 7.66 7.04
CA ASP A 116 12.67 8.32 7.54
C ASP A 116 13.92 7.88 6.77
N GLN A 117 14.04 6.58 6.47
CA GLN A 117 15.20 6.03 5.76
C GLN A 117 15.32 6.52 4.31
N TYR A 118 14.20 6.76 3.63
CA TYR A 118 14.19 7.08 2.20
C TYR A 118 13.76 8.52 1.88
N THR A 119 13.47 9.34 2.88
CA THR A 119 13.09 10.75 2.69
C THR A 119 14.23 11.52 2.02
N GLY A 120 13.88 12.32 1.02
CA GLY A 120 14.81 13.10 0.20
C GLY A 120 15.55 12.28 -0.86
N SER A 121 15.31 10.96 -0.97
CA SER A 121 15.98 10.12 -1.96
C SER A 121 15.69 10.59 -3.39
N LYS A 122 16.73 10.66 -4.22
CA LYS A 122 16.62 10.92 -5.66
C LYS A 122 16.51 9.64 -6.49
N GLU A 123 16.78 8.49 -5.87
CA GLU A 123 16.70 7.18 -6.50
C GLU A 123 15.26 6.65 -6.47
N PRO A 124 14.76 6.01 -7.54
CA PRO A 124 13.51 5.25 -7.52
C PRO A 124 13.58 4.08 -6.54
N VAL A 125 12.77 4.10 -5.48
CA VAL A 125 12.72 3.05 -4.47
C VAL A 125 11.39 2.28 -4.59
N TYR A 126 11.50 0.96 -4.70
CA TYR A 126 10.38 0.03 -4.67
C TYR A 126 10.59 -0.95 -3.51
N ILE A 127 9.63 -1.02 -2.59
CA ILE A 127 9.69 -1.86 -1.38
C ILE A 127 8.55 -2.89 -1.45
N SER A 128 8.90 -4.17 -1.54
CA SER A 128 7.95 -5.28 -1.50
C SER A 128 8.66 -6.62 -1.35
N ASP A 129 7.92 -7.72 -1.25
CA ASP A 129 8.42 -9.07 -1.49
C ASP A 129 8.34 -9.40 -2.99
N PHE A 130 9.50 -9.36 -3.66
CA PHE A 130 9.56 -9.40 -5.12
C PHE A 130 9.43 -10.80 -5.71
N ILE A 131 8.57 -10.92 -6.72
CA ILE A 131 8.40 -12.10 -7.56
C ILE A 131 8.86 -11.76 -8.98
N LEU A 132 9.65 -12.66 -9.58
CA LEU A 132 10.04 -12.56 -11.00
C LEU A 132 8.88 -13.04 -11.88
N ASN A 133 8.43 -12.19 -12.80
CA ASN A 133 7.42 -12.55 -13.79
C ASN A 133 8.05 -13.16 -15.04
N LEU A 134 7.59 -14.34 -15.43
CA LEU A 134 8.07 -15.07 -16.62
C LEU A 134 6.91 -15.31 -17.61
N ASP A 135 6.40 -14.23 -18.20
CA ASP A 135 5.39 -14.28 -19.28
C ASP A 135 6.06 -14.17 -20.66
N TYR A 136 6.67 -15.25 -21.13
CA TYR A 136 7.39 -15.28 -22.42
C TYR A 136 6.55 -14.88 -23.64
N ARG A 137 5.21 -14.92 -23.52
CA ARG A 137 4.28 -14.50 -24.59
C ARG A 137 4.06 -12.99 -24.61
N ASN A 138 4.47 -12.29 -23.56
CA ASN A 138 4.19 -10.88 -23.36
C ASN A 138 5.48 -10.14 -22.98
N ARG A 139 6.20 -9.66 -24.00
CA ARG A 139 7.53 -9.03 -23.82
C ARG A 139 7.54 -7.87 -22.83
N ALA A 140 6.44 -7.11 -22.75
CA ALA A 140 6.32 -6.00 -21.80
C ALA A 140 6.28 -6.46 -20.33
N LEU A 141 5.83 -7.68 -20.06
CA LEU A 141 5.71 -8.25 -18.71
C LEU A 141 6.84 -9.23 -18.39
N ASN A 142 7.47 -9.82 -19.39
CA ASN A 142 8.50 -10.83 -19.20
C ASN A 142 9.77 -10.24 -18.56
N GLY A 143 10.25 -10.86 -17.49
CA GLY A 143 11.46 -10.42 -16.78
C GLY A 143 11.23 -9.27 -15.81
N SER A 144 10.00 -8.76 -15.66
CA SER A 144 9.69 -7.74 -14.67
C SER A 144 9.66 -8.36 -13.26
N TYR A 145 10.18 -7.65 -12.28
CA TYR A 145 9.94 -7.96 -10.87
C TYR A 145 8.73 -7.17 -10.38
N TYR A 146 7.82 -7.83 -9.67
CA TYR A 146 6.65 -7.21 -9.07
C TYR A 146 6.51 -7.58 -7.60
N GLY A 147 5.91 -6.70 -6.82
CA GLY A 147 5.60 -6.96 -5.42
C GLY A 147 4.47 -7.97 -5.23
N ASN A 148 4.43 -8.65 -4.10
CA ASN A 148 3.28 -9.47 -3.75
C ASN A 148 2.02 -8.59 -3.58
N GLY A 149 0.84 -9.14 -3.88
CA GLY A 149 -0.39 -8.34 -3.95
C GLY A 149 -0.82 -7.68 -2.63
N LYS A 150 -0.38 -8.18 -1.47
CA LYS A 150 -0.82 -7.65 -0.17
C LYS A 150 -0.35 -6.19 0.06
N PHE A 151 0.90 -5.89 -0.27
CA PHE A 151 1.55 -4.63 0.10
C PHE A 151 2.69 -4.28 -0.84
N TYR A 152 2.78 -3.01 -1.21
CA TYR A 152 4.04 -2.44 -1.66
C TYR A 152 4.11 -0.95 -1.41
N MET A 153 5.31 -0.46 -1.13
CA MET A 153 5.62 0.95 -0.92
C MET A 153 6.60 1.45 -1.98
N PHE A 154 6.45 2.70 -2.40
CA PHE A 154 7.35 3.33 -3.36
C PHE A 154 7.41 4.84 -3.16
N ASN A 155 8.49 5.44 -3.63
CA ASN A 155 8.69 6.89 -3.53
C ASN A 155 8.32 7.63 -4.81
N ARG A 156 8.30 8.96 -4.72
CA ARG A 156 8.00 9.89 -5.80
C ARG A 156 8.86 9.66 -7.04
N PRO A 157 10.21 9.58 -6.96
CA PRO A 157 11.04 9.25 -8.11
C PRO A 157 10.58 8.01 -8.90
N LEU A 158 10.17 6.94 -8.20
CA LEU A 158 9.61 5.76 -8.87
C LEU A 158 8.28 6.05 -9.55
N LEU A 159 7.37 6.74 -8.86
CA LEU A 159 6.10 7.12 -9.44
C LEU A 159 6.27 7.99 -10.70
N ASP A 160 7.26 8.88 -10.71
CA ASP A 160 7.52 9.80 -11.81
C ASP A 160 8.02 9.07 -13.07
N CYS A 161 8.89 8.06 -12.92
CA CYS A 161 9.39 7.28 -14.07
C CYS A 161 8.46 6.14 -14.52
N ILE A 162 7.54 5.66 -13.67
CA ILE A 162 6.60 4.58 -14.03
C ILE A 162 5.86 4.88 -15.35
N ASP A 163 5.72 3.88 -16.21
CA ASP A 163 4.90 3.95 -17.43
C ASP A 163 3.51 3.32 -17.20
N PRO A 164 2.45 4.10 -16.90
CA PRO A 164 1.10 3.56 -16.74
C PRO A 164 0.45 3.16 -18.08
N ASN A 165 1.11 3.45 -19.19
CA ASN A 165 0.60 3.28 -20.54
C ASN A 165 1.15 2.03 -21.24
N ILE A 166 1.93 1.19 -20.54
CA ILE A 166 2.40 -0.09 -21.08
C ILE A 166 1.28 -0.85 -21.77
N TRP A 167 1.64 -1.47 -22.89
CA TRP A 167 0.74 -2.26 -23.71
C TRP A 167 1.13 -3.73 -23.61
N PHE A 168 0.11 -4.58 -23.45
CA PHE A 168 0.25 -6.01 -23.28
C PHE A 168 -1.04 -6.73 -23.72
N TRP A 169 -0.94 -8.01 -24.03
CA TRP A 169 -2.07 -8.82 -24.50
C TRP A 169 -2.83 -9.53 -23.39
N GLY A 170 -4.16 -9.49 -23.44
CA GLY A 170 -5.06 -10.26 -22.58
C GLY A 170 -5.11 -9.79 -21.12
N ASP A 171 -5.89 -10.50 -20.32
CA ASP A 171 -6.05 -10.19 -18.89
C ASP A 171 -4.84 -10.66 -18.08
N ARG A 172 -4.45 -9.88 -17.08
CA ARG A 172 -3.23 -10.10 -16.29
C ARG A 172 -3.46 -9.77 -14.82
N ASN A 173 -2.68 -10.45 -13.97
CA ASN A 173 -2.54 -10.07 -12.56
C ASN A 173 -2.03 -8.63 -12.48
N GLU A 174 -2.69 -7.86 -11.64
CA GLU A 174 -2.51 -6.43 -11.48
C GLU A 174 -1.17 -6.05 -10.88
N ASP A 175 -0.60 -6.88 -10.01
CA ASP A 175 0.70 -6.63 -9.39
C ASP A 175 1.81 -6.86 -10.42
N ALA A 176 1.72 -7.94 -11.20
CA ALA A 176 2.60 -8.19 -12.35
C ALA A 176 2.54 -7.04 -13.36
N VAL A 177 1.35 -6.48 -13.59
CA VAL A 177 1.18 -5.29 -14.44
C VAL A 177 1.84 -4.05 -13.82
N PHE A 178 1.71 -3.82 -12.51
CA PHE A 178 2.42 -2.72 -11.84
C PHE A 178 3.94 -2.87 -11.93
N GLY A 179 4.48 -4.06 -11.65
CA GLY A 179 5.91 -4.34 -11.80
C GLY A 179 6.40 -4.15 -13.24
N ALA A 180 5.57 -4.48 -14.25
CA ALA A 180 5.87 -4.17 -15.63
C ALA A 180 5.88 -2.65 -15.91
N MET A 181 4.98 -1.85 -15.32
CA MET A 181 5.03 -0.38 -15.45
C MET A 181 6.34 0.19 -14.90
N VAL A 182 6.79 -0.33 -13.75
CA VAL A 182 8.06 0.03 -13.14
C VAL A 182 9.21 -0.37 -14.07
N HIS A 183 9.23 -1.63 -14.52
CA HIS A 183 10.30 -2.16 -15.34
C HIS A 183 10.47 -1.40 -16.67
N ASN A 184 9.38 -1.13 -17.37
CA ASN A 184 9.43 -0.45 -18.68
C ASN A 184 9.63 1.06 -18.56
N GLY A 185 9.12 1.69 -17.50
CA GLY A 185 9.24 3.15 -17.32
C GLY A 185 10.55 3.58 -16.66
N CYS A 186 10.96 2.87 -15.60
CA CYS A 186 12.10 3.23 -14.77
C CYS A 186 13.38 2.47 -15.12
N GLY A 187 13.27 1.35 -15.83
CA GLY A 187 14.43 0.53 -16.20
C GLY A 187 15.03 -0.27 -15.04
N PRO A 188 16.31 -0.69 -15.15
CA PRO A 188 16.96 -1.57 -14.19
C PRO A 188 17.44 -0.88 -12.90
N ASP A 189 17.55 0.46 -12.91
CA ASP A 189 18.15 1.25 -11.83
C ASP A 189 17.21 1.47 -10.62
N VAL A 190 16.07 0.79 -10.59
CA VAL A 190 15.15 0.84 -9.47
C VAL A 190 15.73 0.09 -8.28
N LYS A 191 15.87 0.78 -7.16
CA LYS A 191 16.25 0.17 -5.88
C LYS A 191 15.11 -0.67 -5.34
N LYS A 192 15.31 -1.98 -5.41
CA LYS A 192 14.40 -2.98 -4.85
C LYS A 192 14.80 -3.28 -3.41
N VAL A 193 13.89 -3.04 -2.48
CA VAL A 193 14.07 -3.26 -1.05
C VAL A 193 13.08 -4.34 -0.62
N LYS A 194 13.58 -5.40 0.02
CA LYS A 194 12.69 -6.44 0.53
C LYS A 194 11.90 -5.91 1.74
N GLU A 195 10.60 -6.16 1.75
CA GLU A 195 9.74 -5.84 2.91
C GLU A 195 10.02 -6.76 4.11
N ASP A 196 9.63 -6.31 5.31
CA ASP A 196 9.63 -7.13 6.52
C ASP A 196 8.23 -7.73 6.74
N ASP A 197 8.07 -8.99 6.33
CA ASP A 197 6.82 -9.74 6.45
C ASP A 197 6.31 -9.84 7.89
N SER A 198 7.16 -9.71 8.90
CA SER A 198 6.72 -9.73 10.31
C SER A 198 5.96 -8.47 10.73
N LYS A 199 5.99 -7.43 9.90
CA LYS A 199 5.36 -6.12 10.11
C LYS A 199 4.12 -5.90 9.24
N ILE A 200 3.76 -6.89 8.42
CA ILE A 200 2.63 -6.83 7.49
C ILE A 200 1.73 -8.05 7.75
N TRP A 201 0.52 -7.79 8.22
CA TRP A 201 -0.50 -8.80 8.43
C TRP A 201 -1.43 -8.84 7.22
N HIS A 202 -1.57 -10.02 6.63
CA HIS A 202 -2.47 -10.23 5.49
C HIS A 202 -3.43 -11.36 5.82
N LYS A 203 -4.74 -11.07 5.81
CA LYS A 203 -5.76 -12.05 6.15
C LYS A 203 -5.85 -13.12 5.07
N ARG A 204 -5.57 -14.37 5.43
CA ARG A 204 -5.84 -15.50 4.54
C ARG A 204 -7.33 -15.80 4.52
N TYR A 205 -7.99 -15.52 3.40
CA TYR A 205 -9.36 -15.94 3.19
C TYR A 205 -9.44 -17.43 2.83
N THR A 206 -10.19 -18.20 3.62
CA THR A 206 -10.63 -19.56 3.25
C THR A 206 -11.91 -19.53 2.38
N SER A 207 -12.62 -18.40 2.33
CA SER A 207 -13.78 -18.15 1.47
C SER A 207 -13.80 -16.68 1.02
N LYS A 208 -14.39 -16.38 -0.15
CA LYS A 208 -14.38 -15.04 -0.79
C LYS A 208 -15.15 -13.94 -0.05
N ASN A 209 -15.68 -14.23 1.15
CA ASN A 209 -16.40 -13.27 1.98
C ASN A 209 -15.42 -12.45 2.83
N LYS A 210 -15.26 -11.16 2.48
CA LYS A 210 -14.31 -10.23 3.09
C LYS A 210 -14.83 -9.54 4.37
N TYR A 211 -15.51 -10.27 5.26
CA TYR A 211 -15.94 -9.71 6.54
C TYR A 211 -14.83 -9.85 7.59
N ILE A 212 -14.41 -8.76 8.22
CA ILE A 212 -13.58 -8.78 9.42
C ILE A 212 -14.53 -8.87 10.62
N ASN A 213 -14.59 -10.03 11.27
CA ASN A 213 -15.33 -10.15 12.53
C ASN A 213 -14.45 -9.60 13.67
N LEU A 214 -14.75 -8.38 14.11
CA LEU A 214 -14.05 -7.70 15.19
C LEU A 214 -14.15 -8.45 16.54
N SER A 215 -15.12 -9.35 16.72
CA SER A 215 -15.21 -10.17 17.95
C SER A 215 -14.09 -11.21 18.05
N ALA A 216 -13.34 -11.47 16.97
CA ALA A 216 -12.20 -12.38 16.97
C ALA A 216 -10.86 -11.67 17.27
N VAL A 217 -10.84 -10.33 17.28
CA VAL A 217 -9.70 -9.53 17.73
C VAL A 217 -9.92 -9.20 19.20
N SER A 218 -9.84 -10.22 20.06
CA SER A 218 -9.85 -10.00 21.51
C SER A 218 -8.57 -9.29 21.93
N ASN A 219 -8.72 -8.13 22.57
CA ASN A 219 -7.66 -7.31 23.17
C ASN A 219 -6.57 -8.18 23.82
N HIS A 220 -5.39 -8.21 23.20
CA HIS A 220 -4.13 -8.65 23.81
C HIS A 220 -3.33 -7.42 24.22
#